data_AF-M9M106-F1
#
_entry.id   AF-M9M106-F1
#
_cell.length_a   1.000
_cell.length_b   1.000
_cell.length_c   1.000
_cell.angle_alpha   90.00
_cell.angle_beta   90.00
_cell.angle_gamma   90.00
#
_symmetry.space_group_name_H-M   'P 1'
#
loop_
_entity.id
_entity.type
_entity.pdbx_description
1 polymer ?
#
loop_
_entity_poly.entity_id
_entity_poly.type
_entity_poly.pdbx_seq_one_letter_code
_entity_poly.pdbx_strand_id
1 'polypeptide(L)'
;MLLKAATPFDDHLLEVWLVSDAMQGRVRIVEYSQSGIGEEAAVGGGWEHRIMSSDPASTDAHGAMLGHVLRCVPFWMISTVLREGDDGPALGYRSNSKATRQGASNRQADRTGYLAPRYAGMRLSRGRDLACAAIGRGLAGGDAPNPRCSPTSITSPRSHLPCFAMFARQALRSAQATSPRFFSTSASANRAVAVLGASGGIGQPLSLLLKQNPLVTDLRLYDVRLAPGVAADISHVNTPSTTTGYQADQLGEALKDVEVIVIPAGVPRKPGMTRDDLFNTNASIVRDLAKKAAEVAPNAHLLIISNPVNSTVPIVAEVFKKAGVYDPKKLYGVTTLDVTRASTFLSGISGKKPAETIVPVVGGHSGVTIVPLLSQANGGDAVAKGEQYEKLVHRIQFGGDEVVKAKDGAGSATLSMAYAAAVFSDSLLKALNGEQGVKECAYVESPLYKDQGATFFASPVTLGKNGVEEIHSVGKVSAEEEKLLEAAIPELAKNIKKGVDWYAASP
;
A
#
# COMPACT_ATOMS: atom_id res chain seq x y z
N MET A 1 -6.77 13.49 -25.83
CA MET A 1 -5.63 12.53 -25.79
C MET A 1 -4.43 13.23 -26.41
N LEU A 2 -3.25 13.22 -25.78
CA LEU A 2 -1.99 13.74 -26.34
C LEU A 2 -1.16 12.54 -26.79
N LEU A 3 -0.93 12.41 -28.09
CA LEU A 3 -0.09 11.37 -28.68
C LEU A 3 1.17 12.03 -29.25
N LYS A 4 2.33 11.59 -28.77
CA LYS A 4 3.65 12.01 -29.28
C LYS A 4 4.11 10.98 -30.31
N ALA A 5 4.27 11.40 -31.56
CA ALA A 5 4.89 10.60 -32.60
C ALA A 5 6.12 11.35 -33.13
N ALA A 6 7.28 10.70 -33.09
CA ALA A 6 8.50 11.20 -33.73
C ALA A 6 8.74 10.35 -34.98
N THR A 7 8.82 10.99 -36.15
CA THR A 7 9.17 10.33 -37.40
C THR A 7 10.41 10.99 -37.99
N PRO A 8 11.45 10.24 -38.38
CA PRO A 8 12.66 10.80 -38.97
C PRO A 8 12.39 11.12 -40.45
N PHE A 9 12.54 12.40 -40.80
CA PHE A 9 12.79 12.84 -42.18
C PHE A 9 13.85 13.94 -42.13
N ASP A 10 14.66 14.03 -43.18
CA ASP A 10 15.92 14.78 -43.31
C ASP A 10 16.03 16.08 -42.49
N ASP A 11 17.13 16.17 -41.72
CA ASP A 11 17.76 17.30 -41.00
C ASP A 11 16.91 18.29 -40.16
N HIS A 12 15.61 18.06 -39.96
CA HIS A 12 14.82 18.84 -39.00
C HIS A 12 13.90 17.95 -38.13
N LEU A 13 14.07 18.03 -36.80
CA LEU A 13 13.17 17.41 -35.82
C LEU A 13 11.82 18.15 -35.82
N LEU A 14 10.79 17.55 -36.42
CA LEU A 14 9.41 18.04 -36.34
C LEU A 14 8.69 17.42 -35.12
N GLU A 15 8.20 18.24 -34.19
CA GLU A 15 7.26 17.79 -33.15
C GLU A 15 5.82 18.09 -33.58
N VAL A 16 4.99 17.04 -33.74
CA VAL A 16 3.57 17.15 -34.08
C VAL A 16 2.71 16.74 -32.89
N TRP A 17 1.84 17.65 -32.45
CA TRP A 17 0.88 17.39 -31.38
C TRP A 17 -0.54 17.25 -31.94
N LEU A 18 -1.17 16.09 -31.73
CA LEU A 18 -2.58 15.86 -32.08
C LEU A 18 -3.47 16.15 -30.88
N VAL A 19 -4.34 17.15 -31.01
CA VAL A 19 -5.37 17.47 -30.01
C VAL A 19 -6.73 17.08 -30.57
N SER A 20 -7.37 16.10 -29.94
CA SER A 20 -8.77 15.75 -30.18
C SER A 20 -9.66 16.63 -29.31
N ASP A 21 -10.48 17.48 -29.95
CA ASP A 21 -11.56 18.21 -29.29
C ASP A 21 -12.82 17.35 -29.34
N ALA A 22 -13.12 16.68 -28.23
CA ALA A 22 -14.21 15.71 -28.12
C ALA A 22 -15.61 16.31 -28.31
N MET A 23 -15.78 17.64 -28.22
CA MET A 23 -17.09 18.27 -28.38
C MET A 23 -17.47 18.61 -29.83
N GLN A 24 -16.52 18.55 -30.79
CA GLN A 24 -16.79 18.94 -32.18
C GLN A 24 -16.29 17.94 -33.23
N GLY A 25 -15.74 16.78 -32.84
CA GLY A 25 -15.35 15.73 -33.77
C GLY A 25 -14.25 16.12 -34.77
N ARG A 26 -13.40 17.09 -34.43
CA ARG A 26 -12.28 17.56 -35.29
C ARG A 26 -10.93 17.30 -34.64
N VAL A 27 -9.97 16.84 -35.45
CA VAL A 27 -8.56 16.64 -35.07
C VAL A 27 -7.75 17.84 -35.52
N ARG A 28 -6.93 18.42 -34.64
CA ARG A 28 -6.03 19.53 -34.99
C ARG A 28 -4.58 19.10 -34.89
N ILE A 29 -3.77 19.56 -35.84
CA ILE A 29 -2.30 19.41 -35.85
C ILE A 29 -1.67 20.75 -35.47
N VAL A 30 -0.73 20.71 -34.54
CA VAL A 30 0.13 21.86 -34.19
C VAL A 30 1.57 21.50 -34.50
N GLU A 31 2.23 22.33 -35.30
CA GLU A 31 3.64 22.22 -35.69
C GLU A 31 4.49 23.17 -34.84
N TYR A 32 5.66 22.70 -34.41
CA TYR A 32 6.69 23.53 -33.77
C TYR A 32 8.00 23.40 -34.57
N SER A 33 8.59 24.53 -34.97
CA SER A 33 9.94 24.58 -35.53
C SER A 33 10.83 25.52 -34.72
N GLN A 34 12.10 25.15 -34.56
CA GLN A 34 13.13 25.98 -33.93
C GLN A 34 13.97 26.62 -35.04
N SER A 35 13.97 27.95 -35.14
CA SER A 35 14.85 28.67 -36.07
C SER A 35 16.14 29.13 -35.38
N GLY A 36 17.29 28.76 -35.96
CA GLY A 36 18.59 29.44 -35.76
C GLY A 36 19.63 28.71 -34.91
N ILE A 37 20.59 28.06 -35.58
CA ILE A 37 21.92 27.76 -35.03
C ILE A 37 22.93 28.55 -35.88
N GLY A 38 23.52 29.60 -35.32
CA GLY A 38 24.55 30.43 -35.95
C GLY A 38 25.15 31.38 -34.92
N GLU A 39 26.47 31.53 -34.94
CA GLU A 39 27.30 32.27 -33.98
C GLU A 39 26.94 33.77 -33.86
N GLU A 40 27.20 34.31 -32.66
CA GLU A 40 27.13 35.71 -32.21
C GLU A 40 25.75 36.38 -31.97
N ALA A 41 25.68 37.06 -30.81
CA ALA A 41 24.72 38.10 -30.38
C ALA A 41 23.29 37.71 -29.92
N ALA A 42 23.12 37.71 -28.59
CA ALA A 42 22.16 38.51 -27.81
C ALA A 42 20.68 38.72 -28.27
N VAL A 43 19.77 38.42 -27.33
CA VAL A 43 18.40 38.98 -27.12
C VAL A 43 17.27 38.59 -28.09
N GLY A 44 16.32 37.79 -27.56
CA GLY A 44 14.89 37.82 -27.95
C GLY A 44 14.46 36.93 -29.11
N GLY A 45 13.99 35.70 -28.83
CA GLY A 45 13.29 34.84 -29.80
C GLY A 45 11.91 34.45 -29.30
N GLY A 46 10.86 34.93 -29.96
CA GLY A 46 9.46 34.55 -29.71
C GLY A 46 9.06 33.30 -30.50
N TRP A 47 8.11 32.53 -29.96
CA TRP A 47 7.50 31.39 -30.65
C TRP A 47 6.44 31.90 -31.64
N GLU A 48 6.50 31.53 -32.91
CA GLU A 48 5.40 31.75 -33.87
C GLU A 48 4.47 30.53 -33.94
N HIS A 49 3.16 30.78 -34.02
CA HIS A 49 2.11 29.76 -34.12
C HIS A 49 1.46 29.78 -35.50
N ARG A 50 1.34 28.62 -36.16
CA ARG A 50 0.52 28.46 -37.38
C ARG A 50 -0.46 27.29 -37.20
N ILE A 51 -1.75 27.58 -37.38
CA ILE A 51 -2.84 26.57 -37.32
C ILE A 51 -3.11 26.07 -38.74
N MET A 52 -2.96 24.77 -38.98
CA MET A 52 -3.32 24.15 -40.26
C MET A 52 -4.46 23.15 -40.04
N SER A 53 -5.57 23.32 -40.78
CA SER A 53 -6.65 22.33 -40.87
C SER A 53 -6.62 21.70 -42.26
N SER A 54 -6.47 20.38 -42.35
CA SER A 54 -6.61 19.64 -43.61
C SER A 54 -7.56 18.45 -43.48
N ASP A 55 -8.28 18.18 -44.55
CA ASP A 55 -9.21 17.07 -44.72
C ASP A 55 -8.43 15.77 -45.04
N PRO A 56 -8.64 14.65 -44.33
CA PRO A 56 -7.99 13.37 -44.61
C PRO A 56 -8.21 12.83 -46.04
N ALA A 57 -9.22 13.32 -46.77
CA ALA A 57 -9.46 12.96 -48.17
C ALA A 57 -8.64 13.80 -49.18
N SER A 58 -7.85 14.77 -48.71
CA SER A 58 -6.99 15.61 -49.55
C SER A 58 -5.85 14.82 -50.20
N THR A 59 -5.56 15.11 -51.47
CA THR A 59 -4.46 14.53 -52.24
C THR A 59 -3.14 15.30 -52.10
N ASP A 60 -3.11 16.37 -51.29
CA ASP A 60 -1.87 17.07 -50.96
C ASP A 60 -0.99 16.26 -49.99
N ALA A 61 0.27 16.67 -49.85
CA ALA A 61 1.24 15.98 -49.00
C ALA A 61 0.80 15.85 -47.53
N HIS A 62 -0.03 16.78 -47.05
CA HIS A 62 -0.54 16.79 -45.68
C HIS A 62 -1.71 15.80 -45.49
N GLY A 63 -2.60 15.67 -46.47
CA GLY A 63 -3.64 14.64 -46.50
C GLY A 63 -3.06 13.22 -46.58
N ALA A 64 -2.01 13.05 -47.39
CA ALA A 64 -1.29 11.78 -47.50
C ALA A 64 -0.61 11.38 -46.17
N MET A 65 0.00 12.33 -45.45
CA MET A 65 0.58 12.12 -44.13
C MET A 65 -0.46 11.71 -43.08
N LEU A 66 -1.63 12.38 -43.06
CA LEU A 66 -2.73 12.08 -42.15
C LEU A 66 -3.30 10.67 -42.39
N GLY A 67 -3.47 10.30 -43.67
CA GLY A 67 -3.91 8.96 -44.07
C GLY A 67 -2.92 7.85 -43.70
N HIS A 68 -1.61 8.13 -43.74
CA HIS A 68 -0.58 7.17 -43.35
C HIS A 68 -0.58 6.94 -41.83
N VAL A 69 -0.67 8.00 -41.02
CA VAL A 69 -0.74 7.92 -39.55
C VAL A 69 -1.97 7.14 -39.09
N LEU A 70 -3.14 7.36 -39.70
CA LEU A 70 -4.38 6.65 -39.36
C LEU A 70 -4.36 5.15 -39.71
N ARG A 71 -3.58 4.73 -40.73
CA ARG A 71 -3.41 3.32 -41.10
C ARG A 71 -2.46 2.56 -40.18
N CYS A 72 -1.57 3.25 -39.48
CA CYS A 72 -0.59 2.64 -38.57
C CYS A 72 -1.12 2.46 -37.13
N VAL A 73 -2.35 2.90 -36.82
CA VAL A 73 -2.98 2.70 -35.51
C VAL A 73 -3.78 1.38 -35.51
N PRO A 74 -3.52 0.43 -34.58
CA PRO A 74 -4.25 -0.83 -34.49
C PRO A 74 -5.78 -0.62 -34.39
N PHE A 75 -6.55 -1.38 -35.18
CA PHE A 75 -8.02 -1.25 -35.32
C PHE A 75 -8.80 -1.34 -34.00
N TRP A 76 -8.25 -2.02 -32.98
CA TRP A 76 -8.87 -2.09 -31.65
C TRP A 76 -8.81 -0.77 -30.86
N MET A 77 -7.87 0.13 -31.18
CA MET A 77 -7.82 1.49 -30.60
C MET A 77 -8.89 2.43 -31.18
N ILE A 78 -9.41 2.12 -32.38
CA ILE A 78 -10.47 2.88 -33.05
C ILE A 78 -11.87 2.44 -32.56
N SER A 79 -12.01 1.18 -32.14
CA SER A 79 -13.30 0.56 -31.75
C SER A 79 -13.92 1.14 -30.46
N THR A 80 -13.14 1.80 -29.60
CA THR A 80 -13.63 2.30 -28.30
C THR A 80 -14.30 3.68 -28.40
N VAL A 81 -14.36 4.30 -29.58
CA VAL A 81 -14.91 5.66 -29.79
C VAL A 81 -16.22 5.67 -30.61
N LEU A 82 -16.68 4.52 -31.12
CA LEU A 82 -17.86 4.44 -31.99
C LEU A 82 -18.92 3.40 -31.56
N ARG A 83 -18.99 3.06 -30.26
CA ARG A 83 -20.06 2.20 -29.71
C ARG A 83 -20.69 2.77 -28.45
N GLU A 84 -21.32 3.93 -28.60
CA GLU A 84 -22.51 4.33 -27.83
C GLU A 84 -23.45 5.06 -28.81
N GLY A 85 -24.17 4.27 -29.60
CA GLY A 85 -25.10 4.76 -30.61
C GLY A 85 -25.51 3.60 -31.50
N ASP A 86 -26.79 3.24 -31.43
CA ASP A 86 -27.49 2.24 -32.24
C ASP A 86 -27.27 0.76 -31.91
N ASP A 87 -28.18 0.23 -31.08
CA ASP A 87 -28.85 -1.05 -31.34
C ASP A 87 -30.18 -1.10 -30.56
N GLY A 88 -31.28 -0.73 -31.21
CA GLY A 88 -32.64 -1.04 -30.78
C GLY A 88 -33.48 -1.43 -31.99
N PRO A 89 -34.22 -2.56 -31.98
CA PRO A 89 -35.13 -2.89 -33.06
C PRO A 89 -36.46 -2.14 -32.90
N ALA A 90 -37.03 -1.82 -34.06
CA ALA A 90 -38.21 -1.00 -34.27
C ALA A 90 -39.47 -1.47 -33.55
N LEU A 91 -40.20 -0.51 -32.96
CA LEU A 91 -41.65 -0.52 -32.81
C LEU A 91 -42.12 0.94 -32.90
N GLY A 92 -42.92 1.25 -33.92
CA GLY A 92 -43.29 2.62 -34.29
C GLY A 92 -44.28 3.28 -33.33
N TYR A 93 -44.39 4.61 -33.42
CA TYR A 93 -45.65 5.32 -33.66
C TYR A 93 -45.41 6.84 -33.80
N ARG A 94 -45.93 7.38 -34.91
CA ARG A 94 -46.48 8.73 -35.15
C ARG A 94 -45.74 10.00 -34.69
N SER A 95 -45.26 10.71 -35.72
CA SER A 95 -45.53 12.13 -36.03
C SER A 95 -45.99 13.06 -34.91
N ASN A 96 -45.24 14.14 -34.67
CA ASN A 96 -45.78 15.45 -34.99
C ASN A 96 -44.70 16.53 -35.20
N SER A 97 -45.08 17.42 -36.09
CA SER A 97 -44.33 18.48 -36.75
C SER A 97 -44.24 19.77 -35.93
N LYS A 98 -43.23 20.58 -36.28
CA LYS A 98 -43.13 22.07 -36.29
C LYS A 98 -41.73 22.47 -35.79
N ALA A 99 -40.78 22.76 -36.67
CA ALA A 99 -40.63 23.98 -37.46
C ALA A 99 -40.38 25.25 -36.63
N THR A 100 -39.17 25.78 -36.84
CA THR A 100 -38.78 27.19 -37.01
C THR A 100 -38.47 28.12 -35.82
N ARG A 101 -37.23 28.65 -35.94
CA ARG A 101 -36.76 30.05 -35.85
C ARG A 101 -36.08 30.53 -34.55
N GLN A 102 -34.76 30.70 -34.69
CA GLN A 102 -33.96 31.92 -34.49
C GLN A 102 -34.59 33.09 -33.70
N GLY A 103 -33.81 33.61 -32.75
CA GLY A 103 -33.96 34.98 -32.27
C GLY A 103 -33.22 35.26 -30.97
N ALA A 104 -32.04 35.87 -31.08
CA ALA A 104 -31.23 36.36 -29.97
C ALA A 104 -31.92 37.49 -29.18
N SER A 105 -31.66 37.59 -27.87
CA SER A 105 -31.34 38.88 -27.24
C SER A 105 -30.74 38.71 -25.84
N ASN A 106 -29.69 39.50 -25.58
CA ASN A 106 -29.09 39.76 -24.29
C ASN A 106 -30.11 40.32 -23.28
N ARG A 107 -29.99 39.95 -22.01
CA ARG A 107 -30.07 40.90 -20.90
C ARG A 107 -29.31 40.41 -19.68
N GLN A 108 -28.62 41.39 -19.12
CA GLN A 108 -27.73 41.40 -17.97
C GLN A 108 -28.54 41.64 -16.69
N ALA A 109 -27.88 41.44 -15.55
CA ALA A 109 -28.13 42.02 -14.22
C ALA A 109 -28.80 41.13 -13.16
N ASP A 110 -27.93 40.73 -12.23
CA ASP A 110 -27.95 41.06 -10.81
C ASP A 110 -28.90 40.38 -9.81
N ARG A 111 -28.23 39.89 -8.76
CA ARG A 111 -28.49 40.07 -7.33
C ARG A 111 -29.35 39.06 -6.57
N THR A 112 -28.62 38.35 -5.70
CA THR A 112 -28.85 38.15 -4.25
C THR A 112 -30.20 37.62 -3.77
N GLY A 113 -30.15 36.48 -3.06
CA GLY A 113 -31.26 36.03 -2.22
C GLY A 113 -30.85 34.87 -1.30
N TYR A 114 -30.34 35.21 -0.12
CA TYR A 114 -30.44 34.38 1.08
C TYR A 114 -31.89 33.91 1.27
N LEU A 115 -32.11 32.66 1.69
CA LEU A 115 -33.15 32.22 2.64
C LEU A 115 -33.17 30.67 2.78
N ALA A 116 -32.59 30.16 3.88
CA ALA A 116 -33.19 29.09 4.67
C ALA A 116 -34.20 29.77 5.64
N PRO A 117 -35.27 29.14 6.20
CA PRO A 117 -35.19 27.87 6.97
C PRO A 117 -36.47 26.98 7.00
N ARG A 118 -36.33 25.75 7.53
CA ARG A 118 -37.13 25.15 8.65
C ARG A 118 -37.42 23.64 8.52
N TYR A 119 -36.97 22.95 9.58
CA TYR A 119 -37.46 21.76 10.28
C TYR A 119 -38.88 21.22 9.99
N ALA A 120 -38.93 19.90 9.79
CA ALA A 120 -39.86 18.93 10.40
C ALA A 120 -39.16 17.54 10.31
N GLY A 121 -39.07 16.67 11.31
CA GLY A 121 -39.89 16.46 12.49
C GLY A 121 -40.75 15.20 12.34
N MET A 122 -40.17 14.00 12.26
CA MET A 122 -40.92 12.74 12.39
C MET A 122 -40.19 11.73 13.27
N ARG A 123 -40.77 11.51 14.46
CA ARG A 123 -40.59 10.33 15.31
C ARG A 123 -41.41 9.18 14.72
N LEU A 124 -40.84 7.99 14.65
CA LEU A 124 -41.61 6.74 14.63
C LEU A 124 -41.11 5.78 15.70
N SER A 125 -42.09 5.16 16.35
CA SER A 125 -42.03 4.38 17.58
C SER A 125 -41.68 2.91 17.35
N ARG A 126 -41.15 2.34 18.44
CA ARG A 126 -40.79 0.94 18.71
C ARG A 126 -41.76 -0.13 18.16
N GLY A 127 -41.16 -1.25 17.70
CA GLY A 127 -41.83 -2.53 17.46
C GLY A 127 -40.84 -3.70 17.54
N ARG A 128 -40.84 -4.36 18.71
CA ARG A 128 -40.37 -5.69 19.15
C ARG A 128 -39.68 -6.66 18.17
N ASP A 129 -38.55 -7.20 18.68
CA ASP A 129 -38.14 -8.60 18.83
C ASP A 129 -38.56 -9.65 17.77
N LEU A 130 -37.55 -10.31 17.18
CA LEU A 130 -37.59 -11.75 16.89
C LEU A 130 -36.15 -12.30 16.73
N ALA A 131 -35.81 -13.25 17.59
CA ALA A 131 -34.65 -14.12 17.50
C ALA A 131 -35.11 -15.58 17.31
N CYS A 132 -34.19 -16.43 16.84
CA CYS A 132 -34.27 -17.88 16.59
C CYS A 132 -34.95 -18.27 15.25
N ALA A 133 -34.51 -19.27 14.49
CA ALA A 133 -33.63 -20.41 14.77
C ALA A 133 -32.98 -20.94 13.47
N ALA A 134 -31.88 -21.66 13.66
CA ALA A 134 -31.24 -22.54 12.69
C ALA A 134 -32.17 -23.70 12.26
N ILE A 135 -32.15 -24.05 10.98
CA ILE A 135 -32.55 -25.38 10.47
C ILE A 135 -31.49 -25.84 9.50
N GLY A 136 -30.90 -26.99 9.80
CA GLY A 136 -30.04 -27.75 8.90
C GLY A 136 -30.75 -28.99 8.36
N ARG A 137 -30.28 -29.42 7.17
CA ARG A 137 -30.47 -30.72 6.48
C ARG A 137 -31.92 -31.06 6.08
N GLY A 138 -32.22 -31.60 4.92
CA GLY A 138 -31.46 -32.20 3.81
C GLY A 138 -32.39 -33.20 3.14
N LEU A 139 -32.35 -33.39 1.81
CA LEU A 139 -33.03 -34.50 1.15
C LEU A 139 -32.26 -34.92 -0.11
N ALA A 140 -31.72 -36.14 -0.06
CA ALA A 140 -31.32 -36.97 -1.19
C ALA A 140 -31.74 -38.41 -0.85
N GLY A 141 -32.30 -39.13 -1.83
CA GLY A 141 -32.50 -40.58 -1.75
C GLY A 141 -33.87 -41.05 -2.23
N GLY A 142 -33.89 -41.70 -3.40
CA GLY A 142 -35.03 -42.44 -3.95
C GLY A 142 -34.92 -43.95 -3.73
N ASP A 143 -36.08 -44.55 -3.47
CA ASP A 143 -36.65 -45.85 -3.88
C ASP A 143 -35.91 -47.20 -3.70
N ALA A 144 -36.44 -47.96 -2.71
CA ALA A 144 -37.02 -49.33 -2.76
C ALA A 144 -36.13 -50.60 -2.99
N PRO A 145 -36.59 -51.83 -2.64
CA PRO A 145 -37.42 -52.30 -1.51
C PRO A 145 -36.92 -53.60 -0.78
N ASN A 146 -37.59 -53.91 0.34
CA ASN A 146 -37.61 -55.10 1.25
C ASN A 146 -37.81 -56.49 0.56
N PRO A 147 -37.84 -57.71 1.22
CA PRO A 147 -38.15 -58.03 2.65
C PRO A 147 -37.44 -59.26 3.32
N ARG A 148 -37.60 -59.47 4.66
CA ARG A 148 -38.19 -60.69 5.31
C ARG A 148 -37.94 -60.83 6.84
N CYS A 149 -39.04 -61.20 7.52
CA CYS A 149 -39.22 -62.11 8.68
C CYS A 149 -38.85 -61.70 10.13
N SER A 150 -39.82 -61.98 11.01
CA SER A 150 -39.97 -61.80 12.47
C SER A 150 -39.81 -63.16 13.22
N PRO A 151 -40.22 -63.37 14.51
CA PRO A 151 -40.38 -62.54 15.73
C PRO A 151 -39.75 -63.17 17.01
N THR A 152 -39.75 -62.49 18.17
CA THR A 152 -40.32 -62.97 19.46
C THR A 152 -40.22 -61.96 20.62
N SER A 153 -41.23 -62.03 21.49
CA SER A 153 -41.67 -61.15 22.59
C SER A 153 -41.03 -61.43 23.96
N ILE A 154 -41.19 -60.51 24.95
CA ILE A 154 -41.62 -60.79 26.35
C ILE A 154 -41.95 -59.49 27.15
N THR A 155 -43.25 -59.38 27.49
CA THR A 155 -44.00 -58.84 28.67
C THR A 155 -43.60 -57.59 29.50
N SER A 156 -44.64 -56.78 29.80
CA SER A 156 -44.78 -55.77 30.90
C SER A 156 -45.61 -56.36 32.09
N PRO A 157 -45.87 -55.65 33.22
CA PRO A 157 -47.05 -54.73 33.31
C PRO A 157 -47.05 -53.56 34.36
N ARG A 158 -47.86 -52.50 34.05
CA ARG A 158 -48.86 -51.68 34.84
C ARG A 158 -48.63 -51.32 36.34
N SER A 159 -49.10 -50.21 36.98
CA SER A 159 -50.28 -49.31 36.80
C SER A 159 -50.37 -48.15 37.85
N HIS A 160 -50.97 -47.02 37.43
CA HIS A 160 -51.99 -46.11 38.03
C HIS A 160 -51.84 -45.21 39.32
N LEU A 161 -52.22 -43.93 39.09
CA LEU A 161 -52.64 -42.71 39.86
C LEU A 161 -53.70 -42.91 41.00
N PRO A 162 -54.11 -41.91 41.88
CA PRO A 162 -54.53 -40.51 41.54
C PRO A 162 -54.48 -39.33 42.59
N CYS A 163 -54.62 -38.10 42.04
CA CYS A 163 -55.41 -36.88 42.40
C CYS A 163 -55.70 -36.42 43.86
N PHE A 164 -55.40 -35.15 44.20
CA PHE A 164 -56.38 -34.06 44.53
C PHE A 164 -55.68 -32.73 44.92
N ALA A 165 -56.36 -31.60 44.67
CA ALA A 165 -55.88 -30.22 44.72
C ALA A 165 -56.13 -29.49 46.07
N MET A 166 -55.31 -28.46 46.39
CA MET A 166 -55.70 -27.04 46.60
C MET A 166 -54.81 -26.24 47.61
N PHE A 167 -54.44 -25.03 47.16
CA PHE A 167 -54.14 -23.77 47.88
C PHE A 167 -53.04 -23.66 48.95
N ALA A 168 -51.97 -22.92 48.61
CA ALA A 168 -51.60 -21.67 49.32
C ALA A 168 -50.60 -20.84 48.49
N ARG A 169 -50.93 -19.56 48.29
CA ARG A 169 -50.06 -18.50 47.75
C ARG A 169 -49.18 -17.96 48.88
N GLN A 170 -47.87 -17.75 48.63
CA GLN A 170 -47.18 -16.45 48.83
C GLN A 170 -45.64 -16.55 48.73
N ALA A 171 -45.10 -15.58 47.99
CA ALA A 171 -43.79 -14.93 48.13
C ALA A 171 -42.50 -15.76 47.97
N LEU A 172 -42.05 -15.92 46.72
CA LEU A 172 -40.62 -15.99 46.40
C LEU A 172 -40.20 -14.65 45.80
N ARG A 173 -39.52 -13.82 46.61
CA ARG A 173 -38.71 -12.71 46.12
C ARG A 173 -37.58 -13.31 45.28
N SER A 174 -37.69 -13.18 43.97
CA SER A 174 -36.61 -13.46 43.03
C SER A 174 -35.46 -12.50 43.30
N ALA A 175 -34.36 -13.01 43.84
CA ALA A 175 -33.08 -12.33 43.85
C ALA A 175 -32.62 -12.19 42.39
N GLN A 176 -32.80 -11.00 41.81
CA GLN A 176 -32.10 -10.63 40.58
C GLN A 176 -30.62 -10.47 40.92
N ALA A 177 -29.86 -11.54 40.72
CA ALA A 177 -28.42 -11.47 40.68
C ALA A 177 -28.03 -10.55 39.50
N THR A 178 -27.57 -9.34 39.81
CA THR A 178 -26.95 -8.46 38.83
C THR A 178 -25.62 -9.07 38.42
N SER A 179 -25.60 -9.79 37.29
CA SER A 179 -24.35 -10.14 36.62
C SER A 179 -23.59 -8.84 36.36
N PRO A 180 -22.35 -8.68 36.87
CA PRO A 180 -21.55 -7.53 36.49
C PRO A 180 -21.27 -7.68 35.00
N ARG A 181 -21.79 -6.77 34.19
CA ARG A 181 -21.28 -6.59 32.84
C ARG A 181 -19.83 -6.14 33.02
N PHE A 182 -18.89 -7.05 32.81
CA PHE A 182 -17.52 -6.68 32.54
C PHE A 182 -17.56 -5.87 31.25
N PHE A 183 -17.58 -4.55 31.37
CA PHE A 183 -17.18 -3.70 30.27
C PHE A 183 -15.71 -4.02 30.02
N SER A 184 -15.44 -4.83 28.98
CA SER A 184 -14.12 -4.83 28.37
C SER A 184 -13.92 -3.43 27.83
N THR A 185 -13.31 -2.54 28.61
CA THR A 185 -12.74 -1.32 28.10
C THR A 185 -11.48 -1.70 27.33
N SER A 186 -11.65 -2.43 26.22
CA SER A 186 -10.73 -2.29 25.12
C SER A 186 -11.04 -0.90 24.55
N ALA A 187 -10.58 0.15 25.23
CA ALA A 187 -10.50 1.44 24.58
C ALA A 187 -9.66 1.15 23.34
N SER A 188 -10.29 1.16 22.16
CA SER A 188 -9.56 1.17 20.90
C SER A 188 -8.56 2.29 21.05
N ALA A 189 -7.28 1.96 21.19
CA ALA A 189 -6.24 2.97 21.26
C ALA A 189 -6.29 3.67 19.90
N ASN A 190 -6.89 4.86 19.88
CA ASN A 190 -7.00 5.67 18.67
C ASN A 190 -5.59 6.08 18.28
N ARG A 191 -5.01 5.43 17.26
CA ARG A 191 -3.64 5.70 16.83
C ARG A 191 -3.57 6.58 15.62
N ALA A 192 -2.77 7.63 15.74
CA ALA A 192 -2.32 8.44 14.63
C ALA A 192 -1.09 7.79 13.97
N VAL A 193 -1.17 7.57 12.66
CA VAL A 193 -0.08 7.02 11.84
C VAL A 193 0.21 7.99 10.70
N ALA A 194 1.47 8.40 10.55
CA ALA A 194 1.91 9.25 9.45
C ALA A 194 2.71 8.45 8.41
N VAL A 195 2.43 8.68 7.13
CA VAL A 195 3.22 8.16 6.00
C VAL A 195 3.94 9.33 5.33
N LEU A 196 5.27 9.34 5.41
CA LEU A 196 6.11 10.38 4.79
C LEU A 196 6.64 9.89 3.44
N GLY A 197 6.21 10.52 2.35
CA GLY A 197 6.37 10.00 0.98
C GLY A 197 5.11 9.27 0.49
N ALA A 198 3.93 9.69 0.95
CA ALA A 198 2.65 9.02 0.73
C ALA A 198 2.20 9.01 -0.74
N SER A 199 2.71 9.92 -1.59
CA SER A 199 2.33 9.99 -3.00
C SER A 199 3.25 9.17 -3.91
N GLY A 200 4.33 8.59 -3.37
CA GLY A 200 5.22 7.70 -4.09
C GLY A 200 4.62 6.31 -4.40
N GLY A 201 5.33 5.52 -5.20
CA GLY A 201 4.87 4.20 -5.64
C GLY A 201 4.69 3.18 -4.51
N ILE A 202 5.41 3.32 -3.39
CA ILE A 202 5.17 2.53 -2.16
C ILE A 202 4.11 3.23 -1.29
N GLY A 203 4.19 4.55 -1.17
CA GLY A 203 3.36 5.35 -0.27
C GLY A 203 1.86 5.21 -0.53
N GLN A 204 1.41 5.26 -1.78
CA GLN A 204 -0.01 5.15 -2.11
C GLN A 204 -0.62 3.79 -1.72
N PRO A 205 -0.10 2.64 -2.19
CA PRO A 205 -0.64 1.34 -1.77
C PRO A 205 -0.45 1.07 -0.28
N LEU A 206 0.62 1.56 0.36
CA LEU A 206 0.80 1.45 1.80
C LEU A 206 -0.28 2.23 2.56
N SER A 207 -0.58 3.44 2.13
CA SER A 207 -1.60 4.29 2.73
C SER A 207 -2.99 3.65 2.62
N LEU A 208 -3.29 3.00 1.49
CA LEU A 208 -4.52 2.21 1.32
C LEU A 208 -4.60 1.05 2.32
N LEU A 209 -3.51 0.29 2.50
CA LEU A 209 -3.48 -0.84 3.44
C LEU A 209 -3.60 -0.38 4.89
N LEU A 210 -2.96 0.74 5.26
CA LEU A 210 -3.08 1.34 6.59
C LEU A 210 -4.49 1.88 6.85
N LYS A 211 -5.14 2.47 5.84
CA LYS A 211 -6.56 2.90 5.92
C LYS A 211 -7.51 1.72 6.19
N GLN A 212 -7.15 0.51 5.76
CA GLN A 212 -7.92 -0.71 6.02
C GLN A 212 -7.67 -1.31 7.40
N ASN A 213 -6.60 -0.89 8.10
CA ASN A 213 -6.25 -1.42 9.40
C ASN A 213 -7.16 -0.81 10.49
N PRO A 214 -7.93 -1.63 11.25
CA PRO A 214 -8.85 -1.13 12.27
C PRO A 214 -8.17 -0.48 13.48
N LEU A 215 -6.86 -0.68 13.66
CA LEU A 215 -6.06 -0.07 14.72
C LEU A 215 -5.59 1.35 14.36
N VAL A 216 -5.74 1.76 13.09
CA VAL A 216 -5.43 3.12 12.64
C VAL A 216 -6.71 3.93 12.68
N THR A 217 -6.68 5.05 13.41
CA THR A 217 -7.85 5.95 13.53
C THR A 217 -7.62 7.31 12.90
N ASP A 218 -6.37 7.75 12.80
CA ASP A 218 -5.97 8.98 12.13
C ASP A 218 -4.78 8.72 11.20
N LEU A 219 -5.04 8.65 9.89
CA LEU A 219 -4.02 8.42 8.88
C LEU A 219 -3.58 9.76 8.26
N ARG A 220 -2.31 10.11 8.43
CA ARG A 220 -1.73 11.37 7.95
C ARG A 220 -0.78 11.12 6.82
N LEU A 221 -1.07 11.71 5.67
CA LEU A 221 -0.31 11.51 4.45
C LEU A 221 0.51 12.77 4.18
N TYR A 222 1.83 12.67 4.22
CA TYR A 222 2.71 13.75 3.87
C TYR A 222 3.47 13.41 2.59
N ASP A 223 3.55 14.38 1.69
CA ASP A 223 4.44 14.32 0.55
C ASP A 223 4.72 15.75 0.06
N VAL A 224 5.83 15.95 -0.63
CA VAL A 224 6.16 17.23 -1.27
C VAL A 224 5.19 17.56 -2.40
N ARG A 225 4.46 16.57 -2.94
CA ARG A 225 3.45 16.74 -4.00
C ARG A 225 2.30 15.77 -3.80
N LEU A 226 1.09 16.18 -4.23
CA LEU A 226 -0.10 15.32 -4.38
C LEU A 226 -0.71 14.71 -3.11
N ALA A 227 -0.12 14.87 -1.93
CA ALA A 227 -0.64 14.27 -0.69
C ALA A 227 -2.12 14.60 -0.38
N PRO A 228 -2.63 15.84 -0.54
CA PRO A 228 -4.06 16.12 -0.38
C PRO A 228 -4.97 15.35 -1.35
N GLY A 229 -4.53 15.17 -2.60
CA GLY A 229 -5.27 14.41 -3.60
C GLY A 229 -5.32 12.92 -3.28
N VAL A 230 -4.19 12.35 -2.86
CA VAL A 230 -4.11 10.96 -2.40
C VAL A 230 -4.97 10.75 -1.14
N ALA A 231 -4.96 11.71 -0.21
CA ALA A 231 -5.81 11.65 0.98
C ALA A 231 -7.30 11.71 0.64
N ALA A 232 -7.70 12.57 -0.31
CA ALA A 232 -9.08 12.65 -0.78
C ALA A 232 -9.55 11.31 -1.37
N ASP A 233 -8.73 10.67 -2.21
CA ASP A 233 -9.03 9.36 -2.77
C ASP A 233 -9.19 8.29 -1.67
N ILE A 234 -8.19 8.16 -0.79
CA ILE A 234 -8.19 7.19 0.32
C ILE A 234 -9.33 7.45 1.33
N SER A 235 -9.77 8.71 1.49
CA SER A 235 -10.86 9.06 2.40
C SER A 235 -12.21 8.43 2.02
N HIS A 236 -12.40 8.08 0.74
CA HIS A 236 -13.62 7.43 0.26
C HIS A 236 -13.70 5.94 0.64
N VAL A 237 -12.61 5.34 1.12
CA VAL A 237 -12.58 3.96 1.60
C VAL A 237 -13.41 3.88 2.89
N ASN A 238 -14.36 2.94 2.92
CA ASN A 238 -15.42 2.80 3.93
C ASN A 238 -14.95 2.19 5.26
N THR A 239 -13.90 2.78 5.86
CA THR A 239 -13.33 2.39 7.16
C THR A 239 -13.33 3.59 8.12
N PRO A 240 -13.34 3.36 9.45
CA PRO A 240 -13.52 4.44 10.42
C PRO A 240 -12.34 5.42 10.53
N SER A 241 -11.13 5.05 10.08
CA SER A 241 -9.96 5.93 10.13
C SER A 241 -10.22 7.25 9.41
N THR A 242 -9.89 8.38 10.01
CA THR A 242 -9.79 9.64 9.27
C THR A 242 -8.55 9.62 8.39
N THR A 243 -8.57 10.35 7.27
CA THR A 243 -7.41 10.52 6.40
C THR A 243 -7.21 11.99 6.08
N THR A 244 -6.02 12.52 6.34
CA THR A 244 -5.66 13.92 6.05
C THR A 244 -4.37 13.97 5.24
N GLY A 245 -4.35 14.78 4.18
CA GLY A 245 -3.18 15.00 3.34
C GLY A 245 -2.52 16.34 3.64
N TYR A 246 -1.20 16.33 3.80
CA TYR A 246 -0.37 17.47 4.17
C TYR A 246 0.63 17.78 3.06
N GLN A 247 0.69 19.04 2.63
CA GLN A 247 1.62 19.50 1.59
C GLN A 247 3.03 19.73 2.13
N ALA A 248 3.96 20.09 1.25
CA ALA A 248 5.39 20.19 1.52
C ALA A 248 5.75 21.02 2.78
N ASP A 249 5.05 22.14 2.99
CA ASP A 249 5.23 23.09 4.09
C ASP A 249 4.53 22.66 5.41
N GLN A 250 3.73 21.61 5.37
CA GLN A 250 2.91 21.14 6.50
C GLN A 250 3.48 19.90 7.20
N LEU A 251 4.78 19.60 7.05
CA LEU A 251 5.40 18.43 7.67
C LEU A 251 5.23 18.42 9.21
N GLY A 252 5.37 19.58 9.86
CA GLY A 252 5.16 19.67 11.31
C GLY A 252 3.73 19.32 11.73
N GLU A 253 2.73 19.77 10.98
CA GLU A 253 1.31 19.46 11.23
C GLU A 253 1.03 17.96 11.04
N ALA A 254 1.62 17.37 9.99
CA ALA A 254 1.51 15.94 9.70
C ALA A 254 2.05 15.06 10.84
N LEU A 255 3.01 15.55 11.62
CA LEU A 255 3.72 14.79 12.65
C LEU A 255 3.20 14.99 14.08
N LYS A 256 2.43 16.05 14.33
CA LYS A 256 1.98 16.40 15.68
C LYS A 256 1.18 15.27 16.34
N ASP A 257 1.56 14.83 17.54
CA ASP A 257 0.85 13.78 18.29
C ASP A 257 0.74 12.43 17.54
N VAL A 258 1.63 12.15 16.58
CA VAL A 258 1.69 10.88 15.86
C VAL A 258 2.38 9.81 16.70
N GLU A 259 1.83 8.60 16.74
CA GLU A 259 2.42 7.45 17.45
C GLU A 259 3.37 6.64 16.55
N VAL A 260 3.06 6.51 15.25
CA VAL A 260 3.85 5.73 14.29
C VAL A 260 4.10 6.55 13.02
N ILE A 261 5.37 6.66 12.63
CA ILE A 261 5.82 7.35 11.41
C ILE A 261 6.44 6.31 10.49
N VAL A 262 5.86 6.14 9.30
CA VAL A 262 6.38 5.25 8.26
C VAL A 262 7.01 6.09 7.16
N ILE A 263 8.27 5.81 6.82
CA ILE A 263 9.05 6.62 5.87
C ILE A 263 9.41 5.78 4.63
N PRO A 264 8.51 5.65 3.65
CA PRO A 264 8.81 5.18 2.30
C PRO A 264 9.46 6.24 1.40
N ALA A 265 9.56 7.50 1.83
CA ALA A 265 10.12 8.59 1.04
C ALA A 265 11.51 8.25 0.51
N GLY A 266 11.71 8.49 -0.77
CA GLY A 266 12.96 8.24 -1.46
C GLY A 266 12.78 8.34 -2.96
N VAL A 267 13.88 8.55 -3.65
CA VAL A 267 13.91 8.58 -5.10
C VAL A 267 14.22 7.17 -5.60
N PRO A 268 13.43 6.62 -6.56
CA PRO A 268 13.81 5.37 -7.21
C PRO A 268 15.06 5.60 -8.07
N ARG A 269 15.86 4.55 -8.27
CA ARG A 269 17.03 4.65 -9.16
C ARG A 269 16.58 5.06 -10.57
N LYS A 270 17.09 6.19 -11.06
CA LYS A 270 16.86 6.66 -12.43
C LYS A 270 18.03 6.28 -13.35
N PRO A 271 17.80 6.12 -14.67
CA PRO A 271 18.89 5.97 -15.63
C PRO A 271 19.92 7.10 -15.47
N GLY A 272 21.22 6.75 -15.49
CA GLY A 272 22.32 7.71 -15.31
C GLY A 272 22.71 8.03 -13.86
N MET A 273 21.92 7.61 -12.86
CA MET A 273 22.24 7.83 -11.44
C MET A 273 23.21 6.76 -10.90
N THR A 274 24.31 7.19 -10.27
CA THR A 274 25.24 6.26 -9.61
C THR A 274 24.63 5.72 -8.31
N ARG A 275 25.23 4.65 -7.76
CA ARG A 275 24.81 4.12 -6.44
C ARG A 275 25.01 5.15 -5.33
N ASP A 276 26.06 5.97 -5.43
CA ASP A 276 26.36 6.99 -4.44
C ASP A 276 25.46 8.23 -4.56
N ASP A 277 25.07 8.64 -5.77
CA ASP A 277 24.09 9.72 -5.95
C ASP A 277 22.73 9.36 -5.34
N LEU A 278 22.29 8.12 -5.57
CA LEU A 278 21.07 7.59 -5.00
C LEU A 278 21.13 7.58 -3.47
N PHE A 279 22.26 7.12 -2.91
CA PHE A 279 22.50 7.17 -1.47
C PHE A 279 22.44 8.59 -0.93
N ASN A 280 23.20 9.54 -1.49
CA ASN A 280 23.24 10.93 -1.01
C ASN A 280 21.87 11.62 -1.07
N THR A 281 21.11 11.35 -2.13
CA THR A 281 19.75 11.88 -2.28
C THR A 281 18.83 11.36 -1.19
N ASN A 282 18.78 10.04 -0.99
CA ASN A 282 17.90 9.43 0.00
C ASN A 282 18.38 9.69 1.44
N ALA A 283 19.69 9.80 1.66
CA ALA A 283 20.28 10.20 2.93
C ALA A 283 19.84 11.63 3.33
N SER A 284 19.83 12.57 2.38
CA SER A 284 19.33 13.92 2.61
C SER A 284 17.84 13.94 2.95
N ILE A 285 17.03 13.23 2.16
CA ILE A 285 15.58 13.12 2.39
C ILE A 285 15.29 12.55 3.79
N VAL A 286 15.89 11.40 4.14
CA VAL A 286 15.61 10.75 5.42
C VAL A 286 16.10 11.58 6.60
N ARG A 287 17.26 12.26 6.49
CA ARG A 287 17.77 13.17 7.51
C ARG A 287 16.79 14.30 7.78
N ASP A 288 16.29 14.96 6.74
CA ASP A 288 15.45 16.15 6.90
C ASP A 288 14.07 15.79 7.46
N LEU A 289 13.49 14.66 7.03
CA LEU A 289 12.27 14.12 7.62
C LEU A 289 12.49 13.71 9.09
N ALA A 290 13.59 13.03 9.40
CA ALA A 290 13.93 12.62 10.76
C ALA A 290 14.19 13.80 11.69
N LYS A 291 14.81 14.89 11.20
CA LYS A 291 15.02 16.11 11.98
C LYS A 291 13.68 16.69 12.43
N LYS A 292 12.71 16.79 11.51
CA LYS A 292 11.39 17.30 11.87
C LYS A 292 10.61 16.36 12.79
N ALA A 293 10.77 15.04 12.60
CA ALA A 293 10.21 14.05 13.51
C ALA A 293 10.81 14.14 14.93
N ALA A 294 12.12 14.31 15.06
CA ALA A 294 12.77 14.49 16.36
C ALA A 294 12.31 15.77 17.07
N GLU A 295 12.02 16.84 16.32
CA GLU A 295 11.51 18.11 16.86
C GLU A 295 10.04 18.00 17.32
N VAL A 296 9.17 17.40 16.50
CA VAL A 296 7.72 17.47 16.67
C VAL A 296 7.12 16.23 17.32
N ALA A 297 7.68 15.06 17.05
CA ALA A 297 7.19 13.76 17.48
C ALA A 297 8.32 12.85 18.01
N PRO A 298 9.11 13.32 19.01
CA PRO A 298 10.29 12.59 19.49
C PRO A 298 9.98 11.19 20.05
N ASN A 299 8.74 10.97 20.48
CA ASN A 299 8.30 9.72 21.09
C ASN A 299 7.70 8.71 20.11
N ALA A 300 7.56 9.08 18.83
CA ALA A 300 6.94 8.24 17.81
C ALA A 300 7.84 7.05 17.42
N HIS A 301 7.21 5.96 16.99
CA HIS A 301 7.89 4.81 16.40
C HIS A 301 8.20 5.07 14.92
N LEU A 302 9.47 4.95 14.53
CA LEU A 302 9.97 5.29 13.19
C LEU A 302 10.25 4.02 12.39
N LEU A 303 9.48 3.82 11.31
CA LEU A 303 9.60 2.69 10.39
C LEU A 303 10.27 3.17 9.09
N ILE A 304 11.56 2.90 8.96
CA ILE A 304 12.38 3.35 7.83
C ILE A 304 12.34 2.31 6.71
N ILE A 305 11.81 2.73 5.57
CA ILE A 305 11.78 1.94 4.32
C ILE A 305 12.72 2.57 3.27
N SER A 306 13.06 3.85 3.43
CA SER A 306 13.99 4.60 2.57
C SER A 306 15.29 3.84 2.36
N ASN A 307 15.55 3.45 1.11
CA ASN A 307 16.76 2.72 0.76
C ASN A 307 17.97 3.65 0.58
N PRO A 308 19.19 3.19 0.93
CA PRO A 308 19.52 1.86 1.48
C PRO A 308 19.32 1.79 3.01
N VAL A 309 18.45 0.87 3.47
CA VAL A 309 18.07 0.73 4.90
C VAL A 309 19.29 0.56 5.83
N ASN A 310 20.29 -0.22 5.39
CA ASN A 310 21.53 -0.46 6.14
C ASN A 310 22.30 0.83 6.51
N SER A 311 22.06 1.95 5.81
CA SER A 311 22.72 3.24 6.08
C SER A 311 21.74 4.33 6.49
N THR A 312 20.50 4.32 5.99
CA THR A 312 19.48 5.32 6.36
C THR A 312 19.01 5.17 7.80
N VAL A 313 18.91 3.95 8.34
CA VAL A 313 18.58 3.74 9.76
C VAL A 313 19.65 4.32 10.69
N PRO A 314 20.96 4.04 10.50
CA PRO A 314 22.01 4.74 11.23
C PRO A 314 21.93 6.27 11.13
N ILE A 315 21.64 6.82 9.94
CA ILE A 315 21.47 8.28 9.78
C ILE A 315 20.34 8.81 10.68
N VAL A 316 19.18 8.14 10.70
CA VAL A 316 18.06 8.54 11.56
C VAL A 316 18.44 8.45 13.04
N ALA A 317 19.16 7.40 13.44
CA ALA A 317 19.66 7.27 14.81
C ALA A 317 20.55 8.45 15.20
N GLU A 318 21.50 8.83 14.35
CA GLU A 318 22.40 9.95 14.62
C GLU A 318 21.66 11.31 14.67
N VAL A 319 20.66 11.51 13.81
CA VAL A 319 19.77 12.69 13.88
C VAL A 319 19.08 12.79 15.24
N PHE A 320 18.48 11.69 15.71
CA PHE A 320 17.78 11.66 16.98
C PHE A 320 18.74 11.77 18.18
N LYS A 321 19.96 11.21 18.08
CA LYS A 321 21.00 11.35 19.11
C LYS A 321 21.45 12.78 19.23
N LYS A 322 21.68 13.47 18.10
CA LYS A 322 22.03 14.90 18.10
C LYS A 322 20.92 15.76 18.69
N ALA A 323 19.66 15.39 18.46
CA ALA A 323 18.50 16.06 19.06
C ALA A 323 18.28 15.71 20.56
N GLY A 324 19.02 14.74 21.12
CA GLY A 324 18.91 14.35 22.53
C GLY A 324 17.66 13.55 22.87
N VAL A 325 16.97 12.98 21.87
CA VAL A 325 15.67 12.29 22.02
C VAL A 325 15.70 10.84 21.49
N TYR A 326 16.89 10.29 21.28
CA TYR A 326 17.03 8.95 20.73
C TYR A 326 16.57 7.86 21.70
N ASP A 327 15.61 7.06 21.26
CA ASP A 327 15.21 5.81 21.89
C ASP A 327 15.45 4.64 20.90
N PRO A 328 16.44 3.76 21.15
CA PRO A 328 16.75 2.65 20.25
C PRO A 328 15.59 1.64 20.14
N LYS A 329 14.64 1.62 21.09
CA LYS A 329 13.47 0.73 21.04
C LYS A 329 12.42 1.16 20.04
N LYS A 330 12.53 2.39 19.49
CA LYS A 330 11.50 3.00 18.64
C LYS A 330 11.94 3.25 17.20
N LEU A 331 13.15 2.86 16.82
CA LEU A 331 13.66 2.99 15.45
C LEU A 331 13.81 1.62 14.79
N TYR A 332 13.17 1.45 13.64
CA TYR A 332 13.11 0.18 12.92
C TYR A 332 13.44 0.39 11.44
N GLY A 333 14.40 -0.36 10.92
CA GLY A 333 14.49 -0.63 9.49
C GLY A 333 13.56 -1.77 9.11
N VAL A 334 12.63 -1.51 8.20
CA VAL A 334 11.61 -2.47 7.78
C VAL A 334 12.23 -3.47 6.80
N THR A 335 12.54 -4.69 7.28
CA THR A 335 13.12 -5.78 6.47
C THR A 335 12.11 -6.90 6.15
N THR A 336 10.84 -6.71 6.51
CA THR A 336 9.75 -7.69 6.34
C THR A 336 9.55 -8.16 4.90
N LEU A 337 9.98 -7.38 3.91
CA LEU A 337 9.92 -7.80 2.50
C LEU A 337 10.83 -9.01 2.24
N ASP A 338 11.97 -9.10 2.92
CA ASP A 338 12.90 -10.23 2.74
C ASP A 338 12.33 -11.50 3.36
N VAL A 339 11.69 -11.40 4.54
CA VAL A 339 10.92 -12.49 5.15
C VAL A 339 9.79 -12.92 4.23
N THR A 340 9.05 -11.97 3.65
CA THR A 340 7.94 -12.26 2.72
C THR A 340 8.43 -13.02 1.48
N ARG A 341 9.55 -12.59 0.88
CA ARG A 341 10.18 -13.25 -0.26
C ARG A 341 10.67 -14.65 0.09
N ALA A 342 11.44 -14.77 1.17
CA ALA A 342 11.99 -16.04 1.63
C ALA A 342 10.88 -17.06 1.89
N SER A 343 9.81 -16.65 2.59
CA SER A 343 8.66 -17.49 2.89
C SER A 343 7.92 -17.92 1.62
N THR A 344 7.72 -17.01 0.66
CA THR A 344 7.07 -17.30 -0.62
C THR A 344 7.88 -18.26 -1.49
N PHE A 345 9.20 -18.06 -1.57
CA PHE A 345 10.06 -18.89 -2.40
C PHE A 345 10.26 -20.28 -1.80
N LEU A 346 10.44 -20.36 -0.48
CA LEU A 346 10.57 -21.64 0.22
C LEU A 346 9.26 -22.44 0.12
N SER A 347 8.10 -21.81 0.29
CA SER A 347 6.81 -22.51 0.24
C SER A 347 6.56 -23.16 -1.13
N GLY A 348 7.02 -22.52 -2.21
CA GLY A 348 6.94 -23.08 -3.56
C GLY A 348 7.80 -24.34 -3.76
N ILE A 349 8.94 -24.43 -3.06
CA ILE A 349 9.82 -25.61 -3.07
C ILE A 349 9.25 -26.72 -2.18
N SER A 350 8.81 -26.36 -0.97
CA SER A 350 8.34 -27.33 0.02
C SER A 350 6.90 -27.79 -0.20
N GLY A 351 6.17 -27.23 -1.16
CA GLY A 351 4.74 -27.49 -1.41
C GLY A 351 3.82 -27.05 -0.26
N LYS A 352 4.29 -26.17 0.62
CA LYS A 352 3.52 -25.65 1.77
C LYS A 352 2.89 -24.30 1.42
N LYS A 353 2.05 -23.77 2.30
CA LYS A 353 1.50 -22.41 2.13
C LYS A 353 2.49 -21.36 2.65
N PRO A 354 2.66 -20.21 1.99
CA PRO A 354 3.57 -19.14 2.46
C PRO A 354 3.34 -18.73 3.93
N ALA A 355 2.08 -18.66 4.36
CA ALA A 355 1.71 -18.30 5.74
C ALA A 355 2.16 -19.33 6.80
N GLU A 356 2.45 -20.57 6.38
CA GLU A 356 2.92 -21.66 7.24
C GLU A 356 4.45 -21.85 7.16
N THR A 357 5.13 -21.06 6.32
CA THR A 357 6.54 -21.22 5.96
C THR A 357 7.34 -19.95 6.26
N ILE A 358 7.11 -19.34 7.42
CA ILE A 358 7.80 -18.10 7.82
C ILE A 358 9.29 -18.39 7.99
N VAL A 359 10.12 -17.74 7.18
CA VAL A 359 11.58 -17.83 7.24
C VAL A 359 12.15 -16.62 8.00
N PRO A 360 12.83 -16.80 9.14
CA PRO A 360 13.58 -15.72 9.77
C PRO A 360 14.67 -15.22 8.82
N VAL A 361 14.74 -13.91 8.61
CA VAL A 361 15.80 -13.29 7.79
C VAL A 361 16.54 -12.27 8.64
N VAL A 362 17.84 -12.49 8.78
CA VAL A 362 18.73 -11.71 9.65
C VAL A 362 19.79 -10.95 8.85
N GLY A 363 20.59 -10.12 9.51
CA GLY A 363 21.65 -9.33 8.88
C GLY A 363 21.20 -7.90 8.54
N GLY A 364 20.96 -7.62 7.26
CA GLY A 364 20.45 -6.34 6.76
C GLY A 364 19.51 -6.50 5.57
N HIS A 365 19.46 -5.48 4.71
CA HIS A 365 18.48 -5.34 3.63
C HIS A 365 19.12 -5.07 2.25
N SER A 366 20.35 -5.54 2.02
CA SER A 366 21.02 -5.33 0.72
C SER A 366 21.94 -6.48 0.33
N GLY A 367 21.62 -7.15 -0.78
CA GLY A 367 22.47 -8.19 -1.38
C GLY A 367 22.89 -9.25 -0.35
N VAL A 368 24.21 -9.44 -0.22
CA VAL A 368 24.81 -10.43 0.68
C VAL A 368 24.51 -10.21 2.16
N THR A 369 24.08 -9.00 2.55
CA THR A 369 23.71 -8.73 3.95
C THR A 369 22.37 -9.37 4.34
N ILE A 370 21.56 -9.81 3.37
CA ILE A 370 20.29 -10.51 3.62
C ILE A 370 20.61 -11.99 3.87
N VAL A 371 20.40 -12.47 5.10
CA VAL A 371 20.74 -13.84 5.51
C VAL A 371 19.45 -14.59 5.89
N PRO A 372 18.87 -15.37 4.95
CA PRO A 372 17.71 -16.20 5.26
C PRO A 372 18.11 -17.45 6.05
N LEU A 373 17.54 -17.63 7.24
CA LEU A 373 17.76 -18.79 8.10
C LEU A 373 16.79 -19.93 7.73
N LEU A 374 17.01 -20.52 6.56
CA LEU A 374 16.19 -21.60 6.01
C LEU A 374 16.16 -22.83 6.94
N SER A 375 17.24 -23.11 7.68
CA SER A 375 17.32 -24.21 8.64
C SER A 375 16.37 -24.06 9.82
N GLN A 376 15.88 -22.84 10.08
CA GLN A 376 14.95 -22.52 11.17
C GLN A 376 13.49 -22.45 10.70
N ALA A 377 13.24 -22.59 9.39
CA ALA A 377 11.92 -22.44 8.81
C ALA A 377 11.19 -23.78 8.65
N ASN A 378 9.87 -23.76 8.83
CA ASN A 378 9.04 -24.92 8.53
C ASN A 378 9.05 -25.22 7.02
N GLY A 379 9.62 -26.37 6.61
CA GLY A 379 9.83 -26.72 5.21
C GLY A 379 11.23 -26.42 4.69
N GLY A 380 12.14 -25.90 5.52
CA GLY A 380 13.55 -25.72 5.18
C GLY A 380 14.28 -27.02 4.84
N ASP A 381 13.84 -28.13 5.42
CA ASP A 381 14.31 -29.49 5.15
C ASP A 381 14.05 -29.97 3.71
N ALA A 382 13.09 -29.33 3.01
CA ALA A 382 12.83 -29.61 1.60
C ALA A 382 13.88 -29.03 0.64
N VAL A 383 14.78 -28.17 1.13
CA VAL A 383 15.84 -27.55 0.33
C VAL A 383 17.09 -28.42 0.38
N ALA A 384 17.44 -29.04 -0.74
CA ALA A 384 18.68 -29.78 -0.87
C ALA A 384 19.89 -28.85 -0.77
N LYS A 385 20.91 -29.29 -0.04
CA LYS A 385 22.20 -28.61 0.05
C LYS A 385 22.87 -28.50 -1.33
N GLY A 386 23.76 -27.51 -1.48
CA GLY A 386 24.45 -27.22 -2.74
C GLY A 386 23.64 -26.31 -3.64
N GLU A 387 23.53 -26.66 -4.92
CA GLU A 387 23.02 -25.76 -5.97
C GLU A 387 21.59 -25.25 -5.73
N GLN A 388 20.69 -26.09 -5.20
CA GLN A 388 19.31 -25.68 -4.92
C GLN A 388 19.25 -24.62 -3.81
N TYR A 389 20.01 -24.85 -2.73
CA TYR A 389 20.15 -23.89 -1.63
C TYR A 389 20.76 -22.56 -2.12
N GLU A 390 21.87 -22.63 -2.87
CA GLU A 390 22.55 -21.44 -3.39
C GLU A 390 21.66 -20.60 -4.30
N LYS A 391 20.90 -21.26 -5.20
CA LYS A 391 19.92 -20.59 -6.06
C LYS A 391 18.80 -19.93 -5.26
N LEU A 392 18.28 -20.59 -4.22
CA LEU A 392 17.24 -20.03 -3.36
C LEU A 392 17.75 -18.82 -2.59
N VAL A 393 18.91 -18.92 -1.93
CA VAL A 393 19.53 -17.81 -1.21
C VAL A 393 19.81 -16.63 -2.14
N HIS A 394 20.40 -16.88 -3.31
CA HIS A 394 20.65 -15.82 -4.30
C HIS A 394 19.35 -15.14 -4.72
N ARG A 395 18.28 -15.91 -4.99
CA ARG A 395 16.99 -15.34 -5.35
C ARG A 395 16.39 -14.48 -4.23
N ILE A 396 16.59 -14.85 -2.96
CA ILE A 396 16.15 -14.05 -1.81
C ILE A 396 16.95 -12.74 -1.75
N GLN A 397 18.29 -12.83 -1.79
CA GLN A 397 19.21 -11.69 -1.70
C GLN A 397 19.03 -10.67 -2.83
N PHE A 398 18.76 -11.16 -4.04
CA PHE A 398 18.64 -10.36 -5.26
C PHE A 398 17.20 -10.27 -5.80
N GLY A 399 16.20 -10.59 -4.97
CA GLY A 399 14.78 -10.49 -5.36
C GLY A 399 14.33 -9.06 -5.69
N GLY A 400 15.07 -8.04 -5.24
CA GLY A 400 14.90 -6.66 -5.70
C GLY A 400 15.27 -6.47 -7.17
N ASP A 401 16.41 -7.04 -7.57
CA ASP A 401 16.95 -6.94 -8.93
C ASP A 401 16.08 -7.73 -9.93
N GLU A 402 15.53 -8.88 -9.51
CA GLU A 402 14.53 -9.64 -10.28
C GLU A 402 13.34 -8.74 -10.68
N VAL A 403 12.80 -7.96 -9.74
CA VAL A 403 11.67 -7.06 -9.99
C VAL A 403 12.07 -5.85 -10.84
N VAL A 404 13.24 -5.26 -10.60
CA VAL A 404 13.73 -4.13 -11.41
C VAL A 404 13.90 -4.55 -12.86
N LYS A 405 14.46 -5.74 -13.09
CA LYS A 405 14.61 -6.32 -14.42
C LYS A 405 13.25 -6.60 -15.06
N ALA A 406 12.31 -7.19 -14.33
CA ALA A 406 10.97 -7.49 -14.83
C ALA A 406 10.12 -6.23 -15.14
N LYS A 407 10.48 -5.08 -14.57
CA LYS A 407 9.88 -3.77 -14.86
C LYS A 407 10.66 -2.96 -15.91
N ASP A 408 11.59 -3.58 -16.62
CA ASP A 408 12.46 -2.91 -17.60
C ASP A 408 13.15 -1.65 -17.06
N GLY A 409 13.53 -1.68 -15.77
CA GLY A 409 14.16 -0.54 -15.10
C GLY A 409 13.20 0.59 -14.70
N ALA A 410 11.88 0.48 -14.94
CA ALA A 410 10.88 1.49 -14.60
C ALA A 410 10.56 1.59 -13.08
N GLY A 411 11.44 1.07 -12.22
CA GLY A 411 11.34 1.14 -10.77
C GLY A 411 11.52 -0.22 -10.09
N SER A 412 11.53 -0.21 -8.76
CA SER A 412 11.69 -1.40 -7.91
C SER A 412 10.35 -1.95 -7.40
N ALA A 413 10.41 -2.88 -6.44
CA ALA A 413 9.23 -3.41 -5.77
C ALA A 413 8.46 -2.29 -5.06
N THR A 414 7.18 -2.14 -5.42
CA THR A 414 6.28 -1.12 -4.88
C THR A 414 5.14 -1.76 -4.09
N LEU A 415 4.33 -2.58 -4.76
CA LEU A 415 3.17 -3.25 -4.15
C LEU A 415 3.55 -4.23 -3.04
N SER A 416 4.53 -5.11 -3.29
CA SER A 416 4.99 -6.08 -2.28
C SER A 416 5.71 -5.39 -1.11
N MET A 417 6.39 -4.27 -1.35
CA MET A 417 6.98 -3.47 -0.27
C MET A 417 5.92 -2.78 0.58
N ALA A 418 4.86 -2.24 -0.04
CA ALA A 418 3.72 -1.69 0.68
C ALA A 418 3.01 -2.74 1.54
N TYR A 419 2.82 -3.96 1.02
CA TYR A 419 2.32 -5.09 1.80
C TYR A 419 3.23 -5.40 3.00
N ALA A 420 4.53 -5.57 2.79
CA ALA A 420 5.47 -5.89 3.86
C ALA A 420 5.54 -4.80 4.95
N ALA A 421 5.51 -3.53 4.54
CA ALA A 421 5.46 -2.40 5.47
C ALA A 421 4.14 -2.34 6.25
N ALA A 422 3.02 -2.67 5.61
CA ALA A 422 1.72 -2.76 6.28
C ALA A 422 1.68 -3.91 7.30
N VAL A 423 2.28 -5.07 6.98
CA VAL A 423 2.42 -6.19 7.92
C VAL A 423 3.23 -5.77 9.15
N PHE A 424 4.40 -5.16 8.97
CA PHE A 424 5.21 -4.71 10.10
C PHE A 424 4.50 -3.63 10.93
N SER A 425 3.81 -2.69 10.25
CA SER A 425 3.01 -1.66 10.91
C SER A 425 1.88 -2.28 11.73
N ASP A 426 1.15 -3.26 11.18
CA ASP A 426 0.08 -3.97 11.89
C ASP A 426 0.60 -4.70 13.14
N SER A 427 1.71 -5.43 13.01
CA SER A 427 2.37 -6.09 14.14
C SER A 427 2.76 -5.10 15.24
N LEU A 428 3.38 -3.98 14.88
CA LEU A 428 3.69 -2.93 15.84
C LEU A 428 2.42 -2.36 16.49
N LEU A 429 1.38 -2.05 15.72
CA LEU A 429 0.12 -1.52 16.25
C LEU A 429 -0.54 -2.53 17.22
N LYS A 430 -0.53 -3.82 16.92
CA LYS A 430 -1.03 -4.86 17.84
C LYS A 430 -0.25 -4.88 19.15
N ALA A 431 1.08 -4.87 19.07
CA ALA A 431 1.98 -4.85 20.22
C ALA A 431 1.76 -3.61 21.10
N LEU A 432 1.63 -2.43 20.48
CA LEU A 432 1.31 -1.18 21.18
C LEU A 432 -0.07 -1.27 21.86
N ASN A 433 -1.02 -2.03 21.30
CA ASN A 433 -2.35 -2.24 21.89
C ASN A 433 -2.33 -3.28 23.02
N GLY A 434 -1.15 -3.79 23.37
CA GLY A 434 -0.93 -4.72 24.46
C GLY A 434 -1.00 -6.19 24.06
N GLU A 435 -1.12 -6.51 22.77
CA GLU A 435 -0.97 -7.88 22.29
C GLU A 435 0.43 -8.41 22.68
N GLN A 436 0.47 -9.58 23.29
CA GLN A 436 1.69 -10.18 23.80
C GLN A 436 2.27 -11.17 22.78
N GLY A 437 3.60 -11.29 22.74
CA GLY A 437 4.27 -12.28 21.90
C GLY A 437 4.29 -11.93 20.41
N VAL A 438 4.05 -10.66 20.05
CA VAL A 438 4.21 -10.19 18.67
C VAL A 438 5.70 -10.20 18.30
N LYS A 439 6.07 -11.01 17.31
CA LYS A 439 7.45 -11.18 16.86
C LYS A 439 7.60 -10.85 15.38
N GLU A 440 8.61 -10.07 15.05
CA GLU A 440 8.95 -9.68 13.69
C GLU A 440 10.48 -9.67 13.51
N CYS A 441 10.98 -9.84 12.29
CA CYS A 441 12.37 -9.49 11.98
C CYS A 441 12.46 -7.99 11.67
N ALA A 442 13.36 -7.27 12.35
CA ALA A 442 13.56 -5.84 12.14
C ALA A 442 15.03 -5.46 12.26
N TYR A 443 15.49 -4.52 11.42
CA TYR A 443 16.83 -3.94 11.51
C TYR A 443 16.87 -2.82 12.55
N VAL A 444 17.46 -3.10 13.72
CA VAL A 444 17.43 -2.21 14.89
C VAL A 444 18.84 -2.01 15.46
N GLU A 445 19.04 -1.01 16.32
CA GLU A 445 20.29 -0.93 17.08
C GLU A 445 20.38 -2.19 17.96
N SER A 446 21.44 -2.97 17.77
CA SER A 446 21.52 -4.32 18.28
C SER A 446 22.83 -4.56 19.03
N PRO A 447 22.82 -5.32 20.14
CA PRO A 447 24.05 -5.80 20.75
C PRO A 447 24.70 -6.93 19.95
N LEU A 448 23.96 -7.58 19.04
CA LEU A 448 24.47 -8.69 18.23
C LEU A 448 25.55 -8.19 17.26
N TYR A 449 26.75 -8.80 17.32
CA TYR A 449 27.89 -8.47 16.47
C TYR A 449 28.35 -7.00 16.55
N LYS A 450 27.96 -6.29 17.62
CA LYS A 450 28.34 -4.88 17.86
C LYS A 450 29.85 -4.71 18.00
N ASP A 451 30.51 -5.70 18.59
CA ASP A 451 31.97 -5.83 18.73
C ASP A 451 32.69 -5.96 17.38
N GLN A 452 31.97 -6.39 16.33
CA GLN A 452 32.47 -6.51 14.96
C GLN A 452 32.09 -5.30 14.08
N GLY A 453 31.56 -4.24 14.68
CA GLY A 453 31.17 -3.00 14.00
C GLY A 453 29.75 -2.98 13.44
N ALA A 454 29.00 -4.08 13.56
CA ALA A 454 27.59 -4.14 13.18
C ALA A 454 26.69 -3.63 14.32
N THR A 455 26.73 -2.32 14.60
CA THR A 455 25.90 -1.71 15.67
C THR A 455 24.40 -1.77 15.41
N PHE A 456 24.00 -2.00 14.15
CA PHE A 456 22.63 -2.29 13.74
C PHE A 456 22.59 -3.65 13.05
N PHE A 457 21.59 -4.46 13.39
CA PHE A 457 21.46 -5.82 12.85
C PHE A 457 20.00 -6.26 12.83
N ALA A 458 19.57 -6.88 11.73
CA ALA A 458 18.25 -7.45 11.58
C ALA A 458 18.21 -8.80 12.29
N SER A 459 17.27 -8.97 13.20
CA SER A 459 17.04 -10.22 13.94
C SER A 459 15.57 -10.29 14.36
N PRO A 460 15.06 -11.46 14.77
CA PRO A 460 13.77 -11.53 15.42
C PRO A 460 13.75 -10.64 16.66
N VAL A 461 12.72 -9.81 16.80
CA VAL A 461 12.47 -8.95 17.96
C VAL A 461 11.08 -9.21 18.51
N THR A 462 10.93 -9.17 19.84
CA THR A 462 9.62 -9.09 20.47
C THR A 462 9.21 -7.62 20.53
N LEU A 463 8.06 -7.29 19.94
CA LEU A 463 7.44 -5.97 20.03
C LEU A 463 6.47 -5.93 21.20
N GLY A 464 6.41 -4.79 21.89
CA GLY A 464 5.40 -4.54 22.92
C GLY A 464 5.04 -3.06 23.04
N LYS A 465 4.54 -2.66 24.22
CA LYS A 465 3.93 -1.33 24.41
C LYS A 465 4.89 -0.16 24.29
N ASN A 466 6.19 -0.43 24.46
CA ASN A 466 7.26 0.57 24.39
C ASN A 466 8.18 0.37 23.18
N GLY A 467 7.76 -0.43 22.20
CA GLY A 467 8.56 -0.79 21.04
C GLY A 467 9.30 -2.11 21.21
N VAL A 468 10.58 -2.18 20.86
CA VAL A 468 11.39 -3.40 21.02
C VAL A 468 11.56 -3.73 22.51
N GLU A 469 11.00 -4.87 22.94
CA GLU A 469 11.13 -5.38 24.31
C GLU A 469 12.28 -6.37 24.45
N GLU A 470 12.53 -7.16 23.41
CA GLU A 470 13.57 -8.19 23.38
C GLU A 470 14.17 -8.31 21.98
N ILE A 471 15.50 -8.39 21.91
CA ILE A 471 16.25 -8.74 20.69
C ILE A 471 16.72 -10.17 20.84
N HIS A 472 16.22 -11.07 20.00
CA HIS A 472 16.56 -12.49 20.07
C HIS A 472 17.91 -12.75 19.41
N SER A 473 18.68 -13.69 19.97
CA SER A 473 19.88 -14.19 19.30
C SER A 473 19.54 -14.79 17.94
N VAL A 474 20.52 -14.85 17.03
CA VAL A 474 20.38 -15.56 15.73
C VAL A 474 20.00 -17.04 15.92
N GLY A 475 20.33 -17.63 17.05
CA GLY A 475 20.01 -19.01 17.37
C GLY A 475 20.94 -20.01 16.67
N LYS A 476 20.50 -21.25 16.53
CA LYS A 476 21.28 -22.30 15.87
C LYS A 476 21.20 -22.12 14.36
N VAL A 477 22.35 -22.09 13.71
CA VAL A 477 22.47 -21.97 12.25
C VAL A 477 23.20 -23.17 11.65
N SER A 478 22.98 -23.41 10.36
CA SER A 478 23.70 -24.38 9.55
C SER A 478 25.07 -23.84 9.11
N ALA A 479 25.94 -24.73 8.62
CA ALA A 479 27.26 -24.33 8.13
C ALA A 479 27.18 -23.41 6.89
N GLU A 480 26.13 -23.57 6.09
CA GLU A 480 25.85 -22.70 4.95
C GLU A 480 25.41 -21.29 5.38
N GLU A 481 24.59 -21.20 6.43
CA GLU A 481 24.12 -19.93 7.01
C GLU A 481 25.23 -19.18 7.77
N GLU A 482 26.12 -19.91 8.46
CA GLU A 482 27.29 -19.31 9.12
C GLU A 482 28.16 -18.56 8.10
N LYS A 483 28.42 -19.16 6.93
CA LYS A 483 29.16 -18.49 5.84
C LYS A 483 28.46 -17.23 5.33
N LEU A 484 27.12 -17.22 5.31
CA LEU A 484 26.36 -16.04 4.93
C LEU A 484 26.52 -14.93 5.98
N LEU A 485 26.49 -15.26 7.28
CA LEU A 485 26.75 -14.32 8.36
C LEU A 485 28.17 -13.74 8.30
N GLU A 486 29.17 -14.59 8.12
CA GLU A 486 30.58 -14.19 7.97
C GLU A 486 30.78 -13.20 6.81
N ALA A 487 30.05 -13.38 5.69
CA ALA A 487 30.07 -12.46 4.56
C ALA A 487 29.25 -11.18 4.81
N ALA A 488 28.15 -11.27 5.53
CA ALA A 488 27.23 -10.16 5.78
C ALA A 488 27.79 -9.12 6.76
N ILE A 489 28.40 -9.57 7.86
CA ILE A 489 28.81 -8.70 8.98
C ILE A 489 29.79 -7.59 8.55
N PRO A 490 30.86 -7.87 7.78
CA PRO A 490 31.79 -6.82 7.33
C PRO A 490 31.15 -5.78 6.41
N GLU A 491 30.27 -6.22 5.49
CA GLU A 491 29.57 -5.29 4.59
C GLU A 491 28.54 -4.44 5.37
N LEU A 492 27.86 -5.02 6.37
CA LEU A 492 27.01 -4.27 7.29
C LEU A 492 27.79 -3.20 8.05
N ALA A 493 28.92 -3.55 8.66
CA ALA A 493 29.76 -2.60 9.38
C ALA A 493 30.16 -1.41 8.48
N LYS A 494 30.53 -1.68 7.22
CA LYS A 494 30.81 -0.65 6.22
C LYS A 494 29.58 0.22 5.89
N ASN A 495 28.41 -0.39 5.68
CA ASN A 495 27.18 0.34 5.36
C ASN A 495 26.74 1.25 6.52
N ILE A 496 26.86 0.76 7.75
CA ILE A 496 26.58 1.52 8.97
C ILE A 496 27.54 2.69 9.09
N LYS A 497 28.85 2.41 8.98
CA LYS A 497 29.88 3.45 9.04
C LYS A 497 29.64 4.53 7.98
N LYS A 498 29.30 4.14 6.75
CA LYS A 498 28.96 5.09 5.67
C LYS A 498 27.81 6.02 6.06
N GLY A 499 26.75 5.50 6.68
CA GLY A 499 25.62 6.32 7.16
C GLY A 499 26.03 7.30 8.26
N VAL A 500 26.75 6.81 9.27
CA VAL A 500 27.24 7.62 10.40
C VAL A 500 28.21 8.71 9.93
N ASP A 501 29.20 8.36 9.11
CA ASP A 501 30.19 9.29 8.56
C ASP A 501 29.52 10.36 7.69
N TRP A 502 28.57 9.95 6.84
CA TRP A 502 27.83 10.88 5.99
C TRP A 502 27.05 11.89 6.84
N TYR A 503 26.37 11.43 7.91
CA TYR A 503 25.66 12.33 8.80
C TYR A 503 26.62 13.29 9.52
N ALA A 504 27.75 12.80 10.03
CA ALA A 504 28.77 13.65 10.66
C ALA A 504 29.27 14.75 9.71
N ALA A 505 29.40 14.45 8.41
CA ALA A 505 29.76 15.41 7.38
C ALA A 505 28.61 16.32 6.90
N SER A 506 27.35 15.98 7.19
CA SER A 506 26.15 16.68 6.70
C SER A 506 24.99 16.65 7.72
N PRO A 507 25.18 17.25 8.91
CA PRO A 507 24.40 16.92 10.10
C PRO A 507 23.08 17.69 10.24
#